data_AF-A0A933AQY9-F1
#
_entry.id   AF-A0A933AQY9-F1
#
_cell.length_a   1.000
_cell.length_b   1.000
_cell.length_c   1.000
_cell.angle_alpha   90.00
_cell.angle_beta   90.00
_cell.angle_gamma   90.00
#
_symmetry.space_group_name_H-M   'P 1'
#
loop_
_entity.id
_entity.type
_entity.pdbx_description
1 polymer ?
#
loop_
_entity_poly.entity_id
_entity_poly.type
_entity_poly.pdbx_seq_one_letter_code
_entity_poly.pdbx_strand_id
1 'polypeptide(L)' 'MAEEIPGANIRCKACATRFFVAEQQKEASCPGCRQGWRIRWFEKGTAMVIAPVSWAEYQKKARRVAGE' A
#
# COMPACT_ATOMS: atom_id res chain seq x y z
N MET A 1 28.78 -3.30 -3.13
CA MET A 1 28.06 -3.25 -1.84
C MET A 1 26.59 -3.28 -2.20
N ALA A 2 25.85 -4.31 -1.80
CA ALA A 2 24.41 -4.32 -2.04
C ALA A 2 23.80 -3.26 -1.11
N GLU A 3 23.35 -2.14 -1.66
CA GLU A 3 22.57 -1.16 -0.90
C GLU A 3 21.29 -1.87 -0.45
N GLU A 4 21.26 -2.29 0.81
CA GLU A 4 20.04 -2.78 1.45
C GLU A 4 19.05 -1.61 1.46
N ILE A 5 18.08 -1.63 0.55
CA ILE A 5 17.06 -0.59 0.47
C ILE A 5 16.22 -0.70 1.74
N PRO A 6 16.31 0.26 2.70
CA PRO A 6 15.48 0.21 3.89
C PRO A 6 14.02 0.30 3.46
N GLY A 7 13.13 -0.37 4.17
CA GLY A 7 11.71 -0.36 3.84
C GLY A 7 10.86 -1.04 4.90
N ALA A 8 9.57 -1.12 4.62
CA ALA A 8 8.56 -1.62 5.55
C ALA A 8 7.63 -2.59 4.84
N ASN A 9 7.25 -3.67 5.53
CA ASN A 9 6.17 -4.54 5.09
C ASN A 9 4.83 -3.99 5.59
N ILE A 10 3.98 -3.58 4.66
CA ILE A 10 2.66 -3.01 4.99
C ILE A 10 1.54 -3.89 4.45
N ARG A 11 0.37 -3.81 5.09
CA ARG A 11 -0.83 -4.57 4.70
C ARG A 11 -1.74 -3.71 3.83
N CYS A 12 -2.11 -4.23 2.66
CA CYS A 12 -3.12 -3.64 1.80
C CYS A 12 -4.49 -3.65 2.49
N LYS A 13 -5.17 -2.49 2.52
CA LYS A 13 -6.51 -2.37 3.13
C LYS A 13 -7.64 -2.87 2.21
N ALA A 14 -7.39 -3.08 0.92
CA ALA A 14 -8.39 -3.57 -0.03
C ALA A 14 -8.43 -5.12 -0.13
N CYS A 15 -7.28 -5.77 -0.22
CA CYS A 15 -7.20 -7.23 -0.43
C CYS A 15 -6.45 -7.98 0.67
N ALA A 16 -6.10 -7.32 1.77
CA ALA A 16 -5.33 -7.87 2.90
C ALA A 16 -3.91 -8.40 2.60
N THR A 17 -3.46 -8.43 1.34
CA THR A 17 -2.10 -8.83 0.95
C THR A 17 -1.04 -7.91 1.57
N ARG A 18 0.04 -8.51 2.08
CA ARG A 18 1.22 -7.78 2.56
C ARG A 18 2.18 -7.52 1.39
N PHE A 19 2.80 -6.35 1.37
CA PHE A 19 3.79 -6.00 0.35
C PHE A 19 4.86 -5.08 0.93
N PHE A 20 6.05 -5.16 0.36
CA PHE A 20 7.19 -4.34 0.75
C PHE A 20 7.12 -2.97 0.07
N VAL A 21 7.42 -1.93 0.83
CA VAL A 21 7.55 -0.55 0.34
C VAL A 21 8.91 -0.02 0.76
N ALA A 22 9.65 0.50 -0.22
CA ALA A 22 10.94 1.13 0.04
C ALA A 22 10.76 2.44 0.81
N GLU A 23 11.69 2.74 1.71
CA GLU A 23 11.73 3.97 2.49
C GLU A 23 11.67 5.19 1.56
N GLN A 24 11.01 6.25 2.02
CA GLN A 24 10.76 7.49 1.26
C GLN A 24 9.76 7.36 0.08
N GLN A 25 9.25 6.16 -0.24
CA GLN A 25 8.13 6.06 -1.18
C GLN A 25 6.87 6.65 -0.55
N LYS A 26 6.31 7.66 -1.19
CA LYS A 26 5.04 8.30 -0.79
C LYS A 26 3.82 7.55 -1.32
N GLU A 27 4.01 6.75 -2.37
CA GLU A 27 2.96 6.04 -3.06
C GLU A 27 3.47 4.64 -3.43
N ALA A 28 2.62 3.63 -3.22
CA ALA A 28 2.96 2.25 -3.53
C ALA A 28 1.72 1.51 -4.02
N SER A 29 1.91 0.65 -5.02
CA SER A 29 0.84 -0.17 -5.59
C SER A 29 0.90 -1.57 -5.01
N CYS A 30 -0.24 -2.05 -4.47
CA CYS A 30 -0.33 -3.42 -3.97
C CYS A 30 -0.21 -4.42 -5.14
N PRO A 31 0.73 -5.39 -5.10
CA PRO A 31 0.89 -6.36 -6.18
C PRO A 31 -0.29 -7.33 -6.31
N GLY A 32 -1.06 -7.57 -5.24
CA GLY A 32 -2.21 -8.48 -5.26
C GLY A 32 -3.44 -7.91 -5.98
N CYS A 33 -3.84 -6.68 -5.67
CA CYS A 33 -5.08 -6.07 -6.21
C CYS A 33 -4.82 -4.85 -7.11
N ARG A 34 -3.55 -4.52 -7.37
CA ARG A 34 -3.12 -3.33 -8.12
C ARG A 34 -3.74 -2.03 -7.59
N GLN A 35 -4.04 -1.97 -6.29
CA GLN A 35 -4.56 -0.75 -5.65
C GLN A 35 -3.38 0.15 -5.25
N GLY A 36 -3.40 1.39 -5.74
CA GLY A 36 -2.47 2.42 -5.31
C GLY A 36 -2.80 2.94 -3.92
N TRP A 37 -1.81 2.98 -3.05
CA TRP A 37 -1.89 3.50 -1.68
C TRP A 37 -0.90 4.63 -1.48
N ARG A 38 -1.34 5.67 -0.79
CA ARG A 38 -0.49 6.70 -0.22
C ARG A 38 0.09 6.18 1.09
N ILE A 39 1.41 6.25 1.20
CA ILE A 39 2.19 5.72 2.30
C ILE A 39 2.68 6.89 3.15
N ARG A 40 2.46 6.79 4.46
CA ARG A 40 3.04 7.70 5.44
C ARG A 40 4.10 6.96 6.24
N TRP A 41 5.30 7.51 6.22
CA TRP A 41 6.43 7.07 7.03
C TRP A 41 6.40 7.80 8.37
N PHE A 42 6.60 7.06 9.46
CA PHE A 42 6.69 7.62 10.81
C PHE A 42 8.14 7.62 11.28
N GLU A 43 8.78 6.45 11.21
CA GLU A 43 10.17 6.21 11.59
C GLU A 43 10.80 5.25 10.59
N LYS A 44 12.13 5.03 10.69
CA LYS A 44 12.84 4.09 9.82
C LYS A 44 12.23 2.69 9.94
N GLY A 45 11.89 2.10 8.79
CA GLY A 45 11.25 0.77 8.72
C GLY A 45 9.78 0.72 9.18
N THR A 46 9.17 1.86 9.56
CA THR A 46 7.77 1.92 9.98
C THR A 46 6.94 2.84 9.08
N ALA A 47 6.05 2.22 8.30
CA ALA A 47 5.14 2.92 7.40
C ALA A 47 3.72 2.38 7.49
N MET A 48 2.74 3.21 7.15
CA MET A 48 1.34 2.80 7.05
C MET A 48 0.68 3.38 5.80
N VAL A 49 -0.26 2.61 5.23
CA VAL A 49 -1.20 3.13 4.23
C VAL A 49 -2.16 4.13 4.90
N ILE A 50 -2.25 5.34 4.37
CA ILE A 50 -3.12 6.40 4.91
C ILE A 50 -4.37 6.63 4.08
N ALA A 51 -4.28 6.47 2.75
CA ALA A 51 -5.38 6.70 1.83
C ALA A 51 -5.09 5.97 0.50
N PRO A 52 -6.12 5.60 -0.28
CA PRO A 52 -5.92 5.19 -1.66
C PRO A 52 -5.43 6.38 -2.50
N VAL A 53 -4.61 6.11 -3.53
CA VAL A 53 -4.19 7.14 -4.50
C VAL A 53 -5.39 7.66 -5.29
N SER A 54 -6.32 6.75 -5.65
CA SER A 54 -7.59 7.09 -6.30
C SER A 54 -8.76 6.50 -5.53
N TRP A 55 -9.61 7.37 -5.00
CA TRP A 55 -10.85 7.00 -4.31
C TRP A 55 -11.85 6.35 -5.26
N ALA A 56 -11.93 6.80 -6.52
CA ALA A 56 -12.82 6.22 -7.51
C ALA A 56 -12.49 4.74 -7.78
N GLU A 57 -11.21 4.42 -7.96
CA GLU A 57 -10.75 3.04 -8.15
C GLU A 57 -10.94 2.18 -6.90
N TYR A 58 -10.67 2.76 -5.72
CA TYR A 58 -10.91 2.07 -4.46
C TYR A 58 -12.39 1.73 -4.27
N GLN A 59 -13.30 2.67 -4.50
CA GLN A 59 -14.75 2.45 -4.39
C GLN A 59 -15.25 1.43 -5.41
N LYS A 60 -14.77 1.49 -6.66
CA LYS A 60 -15.12 0.52 -7.70
C LYS A 60 -14.76 -0.91 -7.29
N LYS A 61 -13.60 -1.10 -6.66
CA LYS A 61 -13.15 -2.40 -6.16
C LYS A 61 -13.87 -2.81 -4.88
N ALA A 62 -14.04 -1.90 -3.93
CA ALA A 62 -14.75 -2.18 -2.67
C ALA A 62 -16.21 -2.60 -2.91
N ARG A 63 -16.90 -1.96 -3.87
CA ARG A 63 -18.27 -2.35 -4.26
C ARG A 63 -18.36 -3.77 -4.81
N ARG A 64 -17.26 -4.30 -5.37
CA ARG A 64 -17.21 -5.66 -5.88
C ARG A 64 -17.02 -6.71 -4.79
N VAL A 65 -16.46 -6.33 -3.64
CA VAL A 65 -16.17 -7.23 -2.51
C VAL A 65 -17.29 -7.23 -1.46
N ALA A 66 -18.04 -6.13 -1.33
CA ALA A 66 -19.15 -6.03 -0.38
C ALA A 66 -20.50 -6.57 -0.90
N GLY A 67 -20.52 -7.15 -2.10
CA GLY A 67 -21.73 -7.65 -2.75
C GLY A 67 -21.82 -9.18 -2.86
N GLU A 68 -20.93 -9.91 -2.20
CA GLU A 68 -20.97 -11.38 -2.06
C GLU A 68 -21.39 -11.79 -0.66
#